data_AF-A0A7J3GWZ2-F1
#
_entry.id   AF-A0A7J3GWZ2-F1
#
_cell.length_a   1.000
_cell.length_b   1.000
_cell.length_c   1.000
_cell.angle_alpha   90.00
_cell.angle_beta   90.00
_cell.angle_gamma   90.00
#
_symmetry.space_group_name_H-M   'P 1'
#
loop_
_entity.id
_entity.type
_entity.pdbx_description
1 polymer ?
#
loop_
_entity_poly.entity_id
_entity_poly.type
_entity_poly.pdbx_seq_one_letter_code
_entity_poly.pdbx_strand_id
1 'polypeptide(L)'
;MSGSPCAPRGGPDTAAVAAVIDPSRALLVVKRSEREGDPWSGHWALPGGRWREGDRDLGETIRREVLEETSIDLAAGEPIGWFGPFSPSNRPELRVSVLAVRFRTRPEVLLGDELVDHRWVSVRSMSLEIRRVMTSFGPRDVEAFVSGDVLIWGLTARIIRALIGAGVL
;
A
#
# COMPACT_ATOMS: atom_id res chain seq x y z
N MET A 1 -11.06 -1.39 -26.33
CA MET A 1 -11.64 -2.46 -25.49
C MET A 1 -10.70 -2.64 -24.30
N SER A 2 -10.88 -1.87 -23.24
CA SER A 2 -10.11 -2.04 -22.00
C SER A 2 -10.95 -2.95 -21.09
N GLY A 3 -10.65 -4.24 -21.08
CA GLY A 3 -11.18 -5.12 -20.06
C GLY A 3 -10.53 -4.72 -18.75
N SER A 4 -11.32 -4.45 -17.71
CA SER A 4 -10.79 -4.26 -16.36
C SER A 4 -9.83 -5.41 -16.04
N PRO A 5 -8.64 -5.13 -15.49
CA PRO A 5 -7.66 -6.17 -15.22
C PRO A 5 -8.27 -7.21 -14.29
N CYS A 6 -8.21 -8.49 -14.68
CA CYS A 6 -8.83 -9.59 -13.93
C CYS A 6 -8.24 -9.62 -12.51
N ALA A 7 -9.12 -9.59 -11.50
CA ALA A 7 -8.70 -9.59 -10.11
C ALA A 7 -8.10 -10.95 -9.72
N PRO A 8 -6.98 -10.98 -8.99
CA PRO A 8 -6.43 -12.23 -8.47
C PRO A 8 -7.40 -12.89 -7.50
N ARG A 9 -7.37 -14.23 -7.43
CA ARG A 9 -8.16 -15.00 -6.47
C ARG A 9 -7.72 -14.71 -5.03
N GLY A 10 -8.69 -14.65 -4.13
CA GLY A 10 -8.46 -14.56 -2.69
C GLY A 10 -8.15 -15.91 -2.02
N GLY A 11 -7.94 -15.88 -0.70
CA GLY A 11 -7.68 -17.05 0.15
C GLY A 11 -6.94 -16.74 1.46
N PRO A 12 -6.74 -17.75 2.34
CA PRO A 12 -6.28 -17.57 3.73
C PRO A 12 -4.94 -16.85 3.94
N ASP A 13 -4.06 -16.84 2.93
CA ASP A 13 -2.74 -16.18 2.95
C ASP A 13 -2.60 -15.15 1.83
N THR A 14 -3.69 -14.44 1.53
CA THR A 14 -3.70 -13.39 0.51
C THR A 14 -4.10 -12.06 1.11
N ALA A 15 -3.48 -11.01 0.58
CA ALA A 15 -3.80 -9.63 0.89
C ALA A 15 -3.74 -8.79 -0.38
N ALA A 16 -4.41 -7.66 -0.35
CA ALA A 16 -4.34 -6.68 -1.40
C ALA A 16 -3.99 -5.31 -0.82
N VAL A 17 -3.20 -4.53 -1.55
CA VAL A 17 -2.94 -3.12 -1.24
C VAL A 17 -3.16 -2.27 -2.49
N ALA A 18 -3.47 -1.00 -2.29
CA ALA A 18 -3.73 -0.07 -3.38
C ALA A 18 -2.59 0.92 -3.54
N ALA A 19 -2.07 1.02 -4.76
CA ALA A 19 -1.30 2.18 -5.17
C ALA A 19 -2.25 3.22 -5.74
N VAL A 20 -2.77 4.08 -4.86
CA VAL A 20 -3.64 5.20 -5.23
C VAL A 20 -2.78 6.37 -5.69
N ILE A 21 -2.94 6.75 -6.96
CA ILE A 21 -2.06 7.71 -7.64
C ILE A 21 -2.89 8.92 -8.05
N ASP A 22 -2.48 10.10 -7.59
CA ASP A 22 -3.13 11.36 -7.96
C ASP A 22 -2.67 11.87 -9.36
N PRO A 23 -3.24 12.98 -9.87
CA PRO A 23 -2.86 13.55 -11.16
C PRO A 23 -1.40 14.00 -11.27
N SER A 24 -0.76 14.32 -10.14
CA SER A 24 0.65 14.72 -10.07
C SER A 24 1.60 13.52 -9.96
N ARG A 25 1.07 12.28 -10.02
CA ARG A 25 1.77 11.02 -9.77
C ARG A 25 2.28 10.87 -8.33
N ALA A 26 1.67 11.57 -7.38
CA ALA A 26 1.90 11.33 -5.97
C ALA A 26 1.12 10.09 -5.53
N LEU A 27 1.75 9.29 -4.66
CA LEU A 27 1.20 8.06 -4.10
C LEU A 27 0.61 8.36 -2.73
N LEU A 28 -0.60 7.86 -2.46
CA LEU A 28 -1.16 7.86 -1.11
C LEU A 28 -0.41 6.84 -0.25
N VAL A 29 0.09 7.29 0.88
CA VAL A 29 0.61 6.44 1.95
C VAL A 29 -0.08 6.78 3.27
N VAL A 30 -0.29 5.76 4.08
CA VAL A 30 -0.99 5.86 5.36
C VAL A 30 -0.07 5.38 6.48
N LYS A 31 -0.23 5.96 7.67
CA LYS A 31 0.51 5.59 8.88
C LYS A 31 -0.39 4.77 9.79
N ARG A 32 0.00 3.53 10.06
CA ARG A 32 -0.72 2.64 10.98
C ARG A 32 -0.63 3.15 12.41
N SER A 33 -1.72 3.01 13.16
CA SER A 33 -1.72 3.20 14.62
C SER A 33 -0.68 2.30 15.30
N GLU A 34 -0.18 2.74 16.44
CA GLU A 34 0.70 1.91 17.27
C GLU A 34 -0.16 0.97 18.13
N ARG A 35 -0.01 -0.33 17.90
CA ARG A 35 -0.68 -1.39 18.67
C ARG A 35 0.35 -2.34 19.25
N GLU A 36 0.20 -2.62 20.54
CA GLU A 36 1.08 -3.57 21.24
C GLU A 36 0.94 -4.97 20.63
N GLY A 37 2.06 -5.56 20.20
CA GLY A 37 2.09 -6.88 19.56
C GLY A 37 1.87 -6.91 18.03
N ASP A 38 1.56 -5.78 17.36
CA ASP A 38 1.55 -5.71 15.89
C ASP A 38 2.97 -5.38 15.37
N PRO A 39 3.62 -6.29 14.61
CA PRO A 39 4.99 -6.09 14.12
C PRO A 39 5.10 -4.97 13.07
N TRP A 40 3.99 -4.40 12.61
CA TRP A 40 3.94 -3.32 11.62
C TRP A 40 3.35 -2.01 12.16
N SER A 41 3.20 -1.89 13.48
CA SER A 41 2.75 -0.67 14.18
C SER A 41 3.61 0.55 13.84
N GLY A 42 2.96 1.70 13.60
CA GLY A 42 3.63 2.99 13.37
C GLY A 42 4.30 3.16 12.00
N HIS A 43 4.30 2.13 11.13
CA HIS A 43 4.93 2.21 9.82
C HIS A 43 4.04 2.88 8.76
N TRP A 44 4.70 3.51 7.80
CA TRP A 44 4.06 4.00 6.57
C TRP A 44 3.88 2.86 5.56
N ALA A 45 2.66 2.72 5.07
CA ALA A 45 2.24 1.65 4.17
C ALA A 45 1.32 2.17 3.05
N LEU A 46 1.04 1.30 2.08
CA LEU A 46 -0.09 1.48 1.18
C LEU A 46 -1.38 1.03 1.89
N PRO A 47 -2.52 1.70 1.65
CA PRO A 47 -3.80 1.26 2.20
C PRO A 47 -4.18 -0.11 1.62
N GLY A 48 -4.88 -0.90 2.43
CA GLY A 48 -5.31 -2.25 2.09
C GLY A 48 -5.09 -3.26 3.21
N GLY A 49 -5.48 -4.51 2.96
CA GLY A 49 -5.56 -5.51 4.01
C GLY A 49 -5.68 -6.93 3.49
N ARG A 50 -5.96 -7.83 4.42
CA ARG A 50 -6.09 -9.27 4.14
C ARG A 50 -7.42 -9.57 3.49
N TRP A 51 -7.43 -10.59 2.63
CA TRP A 51 -8.66 -11.19 2.17
C TRP A 51 -9.44 -11.76 3.36
N ARG A 52 -10.77 -11.56 3.35
CA ARG A 52 -11.68 -12.13 4.35
C ARG A 52 -12.61 -13.14 3.70
N GLU A 53 -13.03 -14.14 4.47
CA GLU A 53 -14.06 -15.07 4.02
C GLU A 53 -15.33 -14.31 3.65
N GLY A 54 -15.80 -14.48 2.42
CA GLY A 54 -16.91 -13.71 1.84
C GLY A 54 -16.49 -12.77 0.71
N ASP A 55 -15.24 -12.27 0.69
CA ASP A 55 -14.75 -11.48 -0.45
C ASP A 55 -14.62 -12.40 -1.68
N ARG A 56 -15.24 -12.06 -2.83
CA ARG A 56 -15.20 -12.91 -4.03
C ARG A 56 -13.80 -13.08 -4.61
N ASP A 57 -13.02 -12.01 -4.58
CA ASP A 57 -11.65 -11.94 -5.07
C ASP A 57 -10.88 -10.79 -4.39
N LEU A 58 -9.61 -10.61 -4.73
CA LEU A 58 -8.81 -9.52 -4.16
C LEU A 58 -9.26 -8.12 -4.61
N GLY A 59 -10.04 -8.01 -5.69
CA GLY A 59 -10.65 -6.76 -6.14
C GLY A 59 -11.75 -6.30 -5.19
N GLU A 60 -12.56 -7.22 -4.67
CA GLU A 60 -13.52 -6.94 -3.61
C GLU A 60 -12.82 -6.58 -2.29
N THR A 61 -11.80 -7.38 -1.91
CA THR A 61 -10.98 -7.08 -0.73
C THR A 61 -10.42 -5.67 -0.76
N ILE A 62 -9.76 -5.27 -1.86
CA ILE A 62 -9.08 -3.97 -1.88
C ILE A 62 -10.05 -2.79 -1.92
N ARG A 63 -11.21 -2.94 -2.57
CA ARG A 63 -12.26 -1.90 -2.56
C ARG A 63 -12.80 -1.69 -1.16
N ARG A 64 -13.11 -2.79 -0.45
CA ARG A 64 -13.59 -2.75 0.92
C ARG A 64 -12.56 -2.10 1.85
N GLU A 65 -11.33 -2.62 1.85
CA GLU A 65 -10.27 -2.13 2.75
C GLU A 65 -9.93 -0.66 2.50
N VAL A 66 -9.76 -0.22 1.24
CA VAL A 66 -9.44 1.19 0.95
C VAL A 66 -10.60 2.11 1.33
N LEU A 67 -11.85 1.70 1.10
CA LEU A 67 -13.01 2.48 1.49
C LEU A 67 -13.10 2.61 3.02
N GLU A 68 -12.93 1.51 3.76
CA GLU A 68 -12.92 1.48 5.23
C GLU A 68 -11.78 2.34 5.82
N GLU A 69 -10.58 2.25 5.25
CA GLU A 69 -9.39 2.91 5.78
C GLU A 69 -9.28 4.39 5.41
N THR A 70 -9.77 4.79 4.23
CA THR A 70 -9.46 6.12 3.66
C THR A 70 -10.68 6.87 3.11
N SER A 71 -11.87 6.24 3.11
CA SER A 71 -13.09 6.73 2.45
C SER A 71 -12.97 6.93 0.94
N ILE A 72 -11.92 6.42 0.30
CA ILE A 72 -11.73 6.50 -1.16
C ILE A 72 -12.45 5.35 -1.84
N ASP A 73 -13.38 5.66 -2.74
CA ASP A 73 -13.93 4.68 -3.67
C ASP A 73 -12.99 4.48 -4.88
N LEU A 74 -12.35 3.32 -4.94
CA LEU A 74 -11.48 2.95 -6.06
C LEU A 74 -12.19 2.88 -7.42
N ALA A 75 -13.53 2.74 -7.44
CA ALA A 75 -14.29 2.75 -8.69
C ALA A 75 -14.33 4.13 -9.37
N ALA A 76 -14.04 5.21 -8.64
CA ALA A 76 -13.90 6.55 -9.21
C ALA A 76 -12.55 6.78 -9.92
N GLY A 77 -11.60 5.84 -9.77
CA GLY A 77 -10.31 5.86 -10.44
C GLY A 77 -10.22 4.92 -11.63
N GLU A 78 -9.19 5.12 -12.46
CA GLU A 78 -8.85 4.25 -13.59
C GLU A 78 -7.85 3.18 -13.14
N PRO A 79 -8.22 1.89 -13.17
CA PRO A 79 -7.29 0.82 -12.82
C PRO A 79 -6.21 0.70 -13.90
N ILE A 80 -4.95 0.78 -13.48
CA ILE A 80 -3.78 0.57 -14.35
C ILE A 80 -3.53 -0.93 -14.50
N GLY A 81 -3.59 -1.68 -13.41
CA GLY A 81 -3.28 -3.10 -13.40
C GLY A 81 -2.99 -3.67 -12.01
N TRP A 82 -2.90 -4.99 -11.96
CA TRP A 82 -2.45 -5.75 -10.79
C TRP A 82 -0.95 -6.06 -10.88
N PHE A 83 -0.24 -5.94 -9.77
CA PHE A 83 1.19 -6.23 -9.63
C PHE A 83 1.45 -7.22 -8.51
N GLY A 84 2.57 -7.93 -8.59
CA GLY A 84 2.96 -8.97 -7.64
C GLY A 84 2.60 -10.38 -8.10
N PRO A 85 2.38 -11.33 -7.17
CA PRO A 85 2.36 -11.13 -5.73
C PRO A 85 3.74 -10.78 -5.15
N PHE A 86 3.74 -10.02 -4.06
CA PHE A 86 4.90 -9.77 -3.21
C PHE A 86 4.71 -10.48 -1.86
N SER A 87 5.81 -10.71 -1.14
CA SER A 87 5.72 -11.28 0.22
C SER A 87 6.62 -10.53 1.20
N PRO A 88 6.17 -10.26 2.44
CA PRO A 88 7.02 -9.79 3.52
C PRO A 88 8.15 -10.79 3.82
N SER A 89 9.34 -10.30 4.17
CA SER A 89 10.47 -11.17 4.52
C SER A 89 10.24 -12.00 5.79
N ASN A 90 9.39 -11.52 6.71
CA ASN A 90 9.05 -12.20 7.95
C ASN A 90 7.82 -13.11 7.85
N ARG A 91 7.11 -13.10 6.71
CA ARG A 91 5.93 -13.94 6.41
C ARG A 91 5.88 -14.28 4.92
N PRO A 92 6.82 -15.10 4.41
CA PRO A 92 6.94 -15.41 2.99
C PRO A 92 5.70 -16.10 2.39
N GLU A 93 4.90 -16.76 3.23
CA GLU A 93 3.63 -17.41 2.86
C GLU A 93 2.54 -16.42 2.45
N LEU A 94 2.56 -15.20 3.00
CA LEU A 94 1.57 -14.16 2.71
C LEU A 94 1.84 -13.57 1.32
N ARG A 95 0.87 -13.72 0.41
CA ARG A 95 0.90 -13.15 -0.94
C ARG A 95 0.13 -11.84 -0.98
N VAL A 96 0.83 -10.75 -1.27
CA VAL A 96 0.28 -9.40 -1.36
C VAL A 96 0.22 -8.97 -2.83
N SER A 97 -0.98 -8.79 -3.35
CA SER A 97 -1.19 -8.23 -4.69
C SER A 97 -1.46 -6.72 -4.61
N VAL A 98 -1.01 -5.98 -5.61
CA VAL A 98 -1.13 -4.51 -5.62
C VAL A 98 -2.04 -4.10 -6.77
N LEU A 99 -3.12 -3.40 -6.48
CA LEU A 99 -3.92 -2.75 -7.51
C LEU A 99 -3.44 -1.29 -7.65
N ALA A 100 -2.88 -0.94 -8.80
CA ALA A 100 -2.55 0.45 -9.09
C ALA A 100 -3.75 1.15 -9.75
N VAL A 101 -4.15 2.29 -9.19
CA VAL A 101 -5.31 3.07 -9.64
C VAL A 101 -4.92 4.53 -9.78
N ARG A 102 -5.22 5.13 -10.94
CA ARG A 102 -4.96 6.53 -11.22
C ARG A 102 -6.25 7.34 -11.12
N PHE A 103 -6.19 8.46 -10.41
CA PHE A 103 -7.31 9.39 -10.31
C PHE A 103 -7.07 10.65 -11.15
N ARG A 104 -8.16 11.21 -11.67
CA ARG A 104 -8.16 12.48 -12.43
C ARG A 104 -8.12 13.72 -11.55
N THR A 105 -8.55 13.58 -10.30
CA THR A 105 -8.45 14.58 -9.23
C THR A 105 -7.87 13.90 -8.00
N ARG A 106 -7.21 14.64 -7.12
CA ARG A 106 -6.74 14.07 -5.85
C ARG A 106 -7.96 13.76 -4.98
N PRO A 107 -8.18 12.49 -4.56
CA PRO A 107 -9.26 12.16 -3.62
C PRO A 107 -9.04 12.83 -2.27
N GLU A 108 -10.13 13.23 -1.61
CA GLU A 108 -10.10 13.54 -0.19
C GLU A 108 -9.92 12.25 0.62
N VAL A 109 -9.19 12.35 1.73
CA VAL A 109 -8.87 11.23 2.60
C VAL A 109 -9.51 11.48 3.96
N LEU A 110 -10.36 10.56 4.38
CA LEU A 110 -10.87 10.49 5.74
C LEU A 110 -10.45 9.15 6.33
N LEU A 111 -9.57 9.22 7.34
CA LEU A 111 -8.96 8.04 7.93
C LEU A 111 -9.94 7.29 8.84
N GLY A 112 -9.95 5.97 8.73
CA GLY A 112 -10.54 5.08 9.72
C GLY A 112 -9.68 4.94 10.98
N ASP A 113 -10.25 4.32 12.02
CA ASP A 113 -9.65 4.24 13.37
C ASP A 113 -8.28 3.52 13.42
N GLU A 114 -7.94 2.73 12.40
CA GLU A 114 -6.69 1.98 12.36
C GLU A 114 -5.48 2.83 11.96
N LEU A 115 -5.73 4.01 11.41
CA LEU A 115 -4.72 4.87 10.80
C LEU A 115 -4.66 6.21 11.53
N VAL A 116 -3.45 6.69 11.77
CA VAL A 116 -3.21 7.93 12.53
C VAL A 116 -2.79 9.09 11.64
N ASP A 117 -2.35 8.82 10.41
CA ASP A 117 -1.91 9.86 9.50
C ASP A 117 -1.91 9.40 8.03
N HIS A 118 -1.88 10.36 7.11
CA HIS A 118 -1.72 10.10 5.67
C HIS A 118 -0.86 11.17 4.98
N ARG A 119 -0.18 10.80 3.90
CA ARG A 119 0.57 11.72 3.04
C ARG A 119 0.41 11.35 1.57
N TRP A 120 0.41 12.36 0.72
CA TRP A 120 0.63 12.21 -0.71
C TRP A 120 2.11 12.43 -0.98
N VAL A 121 2.82 11.39 -1.41
CA VAL A 121 4.28 11.44 -1.63
C VAL A 121 4.61 11.28 -3.11
N SER A 122 5.40 12.22 -3.65
CA SER A 122 5.98 12.04 -4.97
C SER A 122 7.23 11.18 -4.85
N VAL A 123 7.20 9.98 -5.41
CA VAL A 123 8.32 9.04 -5.31
C VAL A 123 9.59 9.59 -5.99
N ARG A 124 9.44 10.51 -6.95
CA ARG A 124 10.55 11.20 -7.61
C ARG A 124 11.29 12.18 -6.71
N SER A 125 10.65 12.68 -5.66
CA SER A 125 11.25 13.62 -4.71
C SER A 125 11.70 12.96 -3.41
N MET A 126 11.52 11.65 -3.26
CA MET A 126 11.99 10.93 -2.07
C MET A 126 13.49 10.66 -2.17
N SER A 127 14.21 10.86 -1.08
CA SER A 127 15.59 10.41 -0.95
C SER A 127 15.63 8.91 -0.61
N LEU A 128 16.68 8.23 -1.08
CA LEU A 128 17.02 6.88 -0.63
C LEU A 128 18.10 6.99 0.42
N GLU A 129 17.80 6.55 1.64
CA GLU A 129 18.68 6.71 2.79
C GLU A 129 18.72 5.45 3.65
N ILE A 130 19.83 5.24 4.34
CA ILE A 130 19.90 4.25 5.42
C ILE A 130 19.31 4.88 6.68
N ARG A 131 18.33 4.20 7.29
CA ARG A 131 17.66 4.63 8.51
C ARG A 131 17.62 3.48 9.51
N ARG A 132 17.81 3.81 10.78
CA ARG A 132 17.61 2.87 11.88
C ARG A 132 16.14 2.86 12.27
N VAL A 133 15.49 1.72 12.12
CA VAL A 133 14.06 1.51 12.45
C VAL A 133 13.92 0.49 13.57
N MET A 134 12.92 0.68 14.43
CA MET A 134 12.55 -0.30 15.45
C MET A 134 11.63 -1.35 14.83
N THR A 135 11.92 -2.63 15.06
CA THR A 135 11.09 -3.75 14.59
C THR A 135 10.77 -4.67 15.77
N SER A 136 9.82 -5.58 15.57
CA SER A 136 9.53 -6.64 16.55
C SER A 136 10.73 -7.55 16.85
N PHE A 137 11.76 -7.54 15.99
CA PHE A 137 13.01 -8.30 16.16
C PHE A 137 14.18 -7.43 16.63
N GLY A 138 13.91 -6.22 17.12
CA GLY A 138 14.91 -5.24 17.53
C GLY A 138 15.23 -4.20 16.45
N PRO A 139 16.15 -3.26 16.74
CA PRO A 139 16.54 -2.21 15.80
C PRO A 139 17.25 -2.79 14.58
N ARG A 140 16.94 -2.25 13.39
CA ARG A 140 17.63 -2.60 12.14
C ARG A 140 17.95 -1.36 11.34
N ASP A 141 19.11 -1.37 10.68
CA ASP A 141 19.41 -0.41 9.64
C ASP A 141 18.80 -0.91 8.33
N VAL A 142 17.98 -0.08 7.71
CA VAL A 142 17.23 -0.41 6.49
C VAL A 142 17.41 0.70 5.48
N GLU A 143 17.46 0.33 4.21
CA GLU A 143 17.29 1.28 3.13
C GLU A 143 15.81 1.69 3.04
N ALA A 144 15.55 2.99 3.10
CA ALA A 144 14.21 3.56 3.13
C ALA A 144 14.08 4.71 2.13
N PHE A 145 12.88 4.84 1.57
CA PHE A 145 12.46 6.10 0.95
C PHE A 145 12.05 7.08 2.03
N VAL A 146 12.61 8.29 1.98
CA VAL A 146 12.36 9.34 2.99
C VAL A 146 11.79 10.59 2.32
N SER A 147 10.75 11.18 2.93
CA SER A 147 10.16 12.46 2.54
C SER A 147 9.57 13.16 3.75
N GLY A 148 10.31 14.11 4.33
CA GLY A 148 9.93 14.73 5.60
C GLY A 148 9.86 13.69 6.72
N ASP A 149 8.68 13.54 7.32
CA ASP A 149 8.36 12.57 8.38
C ASP A 149 7.96 11.18 7.84
N VAL A 150 7.81 11.05 6.51
CA VAL A 150 7.51 9.77 5.86
C VAL A 150 8.79 8.96 5.71
N LEU A 151 8.77 7.76 6.29
CA LEU A 151 9.83 6.75 6.16
C LEU A 151 9.20 5.44 5.70
N ILE A 152 9.46 5.07 4.44
CA ILE A 152 8.92 3.85 3.82
C ILE A 152 10.05 2.86 3.60
N TRP A 153 9.90 1.67 4.16
CA TRP A 153 10.90 0.59 4.09
C TRP A 153 10.22 -0.78 3.92
N GLY A 154 11.02 -1.85 3.86
CA GLY A 154 10.51 -3.21 3.84
C GLY A 154 9.66 -3.53 2.60
N LEU A 155 8.52 -4.19 2.79
CA LEU A 155 7.64 -4.62 1.69
C LEU A 155 7.11 -3.42 0.88
N THR A 156 6.66 -2.36 1.55
CA THR A 156 6.14 -1.16 0.88
C THR A 156 7.18 -0.53 -0.03
N ALA A 157 8.44 -0.40 0.44
CA ALA A 157 9.52 0.13 -0.40
C ALA A 157 9.80 -0.77 -1.62
N ARG A 158 9.76 -2.09 -1.46
CA ARG A 158 9.92 -3.05 -2.59
C ARG A 158 8.80 -2.93 -3.62
N ILE A 159 7.55 -2.75 -3.17
CA ILE A 159 6.40 -2.51 -4.05
C ILE A 159 6.61 -1.22 -4.83
N ILE A 160 6.97 -0.12 -4.16
CA ILE A 160 7.22 1.17 -4.80
C ILE A 160 8.31 1.05 -5.87
N ARG A 161 9.44 0.39 -5.56
CA ARG A 161 10.50 0.13 -6.56
C ARG A 161 9.98 -0.64 -7.78
N ALA A 162 9.14 -1.65 -7.58
CA ALA A 162 8.57 -2.43 -8.67
C ALA A 162 7.64 -1.58 -9.55
N LEU A 163 6.81 -0.71 -8.94
CA LEU A 163 5.93 0.20 -9.68
C LEU A 163 6.69 1.26 -10.49
N ILE A 164 7.80 1.79 -9.96
CA ILE A 164 8.72 2.65 -10.71
C ILE A 164 9.30 1.88 -11.91
N GLY A 165 9.82 0.67 -11.67
CA GLY A 165 10.40 -0.17 -12.73
C GLY A 165 9.41 -0.54 -13.83
N ALA A 166 8.11 -0.62 -13.51
CA ALA A 166 7.03 -0.84 -14.46
C ALA A 166 6.50 0.43 -15.15
N GLY A 167 7.05 1.62 -14.83
CA GLY A 167 6.63 2.90 -15.40
C GLY A 167 5.26 3.41 -14.91
N VAL A 168 4.74 2.85 -13.82
CA VAL A 168 3.46 3.25 -13.21
C VAL A 168 3.59 4.61 -12.51
N LEU A 169 4.70 4.80 -11.78
CA LEU A 169 5.06 6.00 -11.02
C LEU A 169 6.11 6.82 -11.80
#